data_AF-A0A7K4WC33-F1
#
_entry.id   AF-A0A7K4WC33-F1
#
_cell.length_a   1.000
_cell.length_b   1.000
_cell.length_c   1.000
_cell.angle_alpha   90.00
_cell.angle_beta   90.00
_cell.angle_gamma   90.00
#
_symmetry.space_group_name_H-M   'P 1'
#
loop_
_entity.id
_entity.type
_entity.pdbx_description
1 polymer ?
#
loop_
_entity_poly.entity_id
_entity_poly.type
_entity_poly.pdbx_seq_one_letter_code
_entity_poly.pdbx_strand_id
1 'polypeptide(L)'
;EAVATDWMLEFACSCLCRHFGDKIGAEFRRWSDVAQGLINGFFKIPTYQKKTVYLCQLLIRIAKGKSLEFQFENDKKISPLESALSFWTLLEKEEIKLEKLHEDIRRLIQIQIVAGHIENGYFKEATEVLERLFTDSESDKPLRVKLATIIKNKDPYVPLLQSFSYSLLISKIKSYIELFMKENETNFLIQEATKYAESKGLEATALQNQSVNVSENDKSTLDTKQRFVLRVILLRDVLGR
;
A
#
# COMPACT_ATOMS: atom_id res chain seq x y z
N GLU A 1 14.51 2.73 27.68
CA GLU A 1 14.80 2.51 26.24
C GLU A 1 13.67 1.75 25.53
N ALA A 2 13.32 0.53 25.95
CA ALA A 2 12.26 -0.26 25.33
C ALA A 2 10.91 0.49 25.15
N VAL A 3 10.40 1.12 26.21
CA VAL A 3 9.15 1.91 26.17
C VAL A 3 9.23 3.05 25.14
N ALA A 4 10.37 3.73 25.05
CA ALA A 4 10.56 4.80 24.05
C ALA A 4 10.62 4.24 22.63
N THR A 5 11.24 3.07 22.46
CA THR A 5 11.32 2.36 21.16
C THR A 5 9.93 1.98 20.66
N ASP A 6 9.06 1.49 21.55
CA ASP A 6 7.67 1.17 21.23
C ASP A 6 6.91 2.40 20.74
N TRP A 7 6.98 3.51 21.49
CA TRP A 7 6.34 4.76 21.08
C TRP A 7 6.88 5.29 19.76
N MET A 8 8.20 5.21 19.54
CA MET A 8 8.83 5.60 18.29
C MET A 8 8.38 4.73 17.11
N LEU A 9 8.18 3.43 17.33
CA LEU A 9 7.69 2.52 16.29
C LEU A 9 6.24 2.85 15.93
N GLU A 10 5.37 3.04 16.92
CA GLU A 10 3.98 3.43 16.67
C GLU A 10 3.91 4.76 15.92
N PHE A 11 4.74 5.74 16.30
CA PHE A 11 4.83 7.02 15.61
C PHE A 11 5.32 6.87 14.16
N ALA A 12 6.37 6.07 13.94
CA ALA A 12 6.88 5.78 12.60
C ALA A 12 5.82 5.08 11.74
N CYS A 13 5.07 4.13 12.31
CA CYS A 13 3.95 3.46 11.65
C CYS A 13 2.86 4.46 11.24
N SER A 14 2.46 5.38 12.14
CA SER A 14 1.49 6.42 11.80
C SER A 14 1.97 7.33 10.67
N CYS A 15 3.26 7.66 10.63
CA CYS A 15 3.83 8.43 9.52
C CYS A 15 3.87 7.63 8.21
N LEU A 16 4.22 6.34 8.24
CA LEU A 16 4.13 5.46 7.08
C LEU A 16 2.72 5.40 6.52
N CYS A 17 1.73 5.17 7.39
CA CYS A 17 0.31 5.16 7.05
C CYS A 17 -0.13 6.45 6.34
N ARG A 18 0.26 7.61 6.88
CA ARG A 18 -0.09 8.93 6.33
C ARG A 18 0.50 9.18 4.94
N HIS A 19 1.73 8.71 4.71
CA HIS A 19 2.46 8.93 3.46
C HIS A 19 2.34 7.77 2.46
N PHE A 20 1.52 6.76 2.76
CA PHE A 20 1.33 5.60 1.90
C PHE A 20 0.51 5.95 0.65
N GLY A 21 0.98 5.47 -0.51
CA GLY A 21 0.29 5.66 -1.78
C GLY A 21 1.03 5.03 -2.96
N ASP A 22 0.52 5.26 -4.17
CA ASP A 22 1.01 4.65 -5.40
C ASP A 22 2.47 4.99 -5.76
N LYS A 23 2.96 6.14 -5.28
CA LYS A 23 4.33 6.60 -5.53
C LYS A 23 5.08 6.73 -4.21
N ILE A 24 6.31 6.21 -4.20
CA ILE A 24 7.19 6.33 -3.04
C ILE A 24 7.67 7.79 -2.93
N GLY A 25 7.08 8.55 -2.01
CA GLY A 25 7.52 9.90 -1.66
C GLY A 25 8.78 9.92 -0.78
N ALA A 26 9.43 11.08 -0.69
CA ALA A 26 10.60 11.26 0.19
C ALA A 26 10.26 10.97 1.66
N GLU A 27 9.09 11.45 2.11
CA GLU A 27 8.58 11.20 3.46
C GLU A 27 8.37 9.71 3.74
N PHE A 28 7.74 8.98 2.80
CA PHE A 28 7.54 7.55 2.96
C PHE A 28 8.87 6.80 3.05
N ARG A 29 9.88 7.15 2.23
CA ARG A 29 11.23 6.55 2.32
C ARG A 29 11.85 6.78 3.69
N ARG A 30 11.86 8.03 4.14
CA ARG A 30 12.44 8.40 5.44
C ARG A 30 11.81 7.59 6.58
N TRP A 31 10.48 7.52 6.62
CA TRP A 31 9.77 6.76 7.66
C TRP A 31 9.91 5.25 7.51
N SER A 32 10.11 4.74 6.29
CA SER A 32 10.44 3.33 6.06
C SER A 32 11.78 2.96 6.68
N ASP A 33 12.80 3.80 6.49
CA ASP A 33 14.14 3.56 7.02
C ASP A 33 14.13 3.62 8.56
N VAL A 34 13.42 4.58 9.15
CA VAL A 34 13.23 4.68 10.61
C VAL A 34 12.51 3.44 11.15
N ALA A 35 11.37 3.07 10.57
CA ALA A 35 10.61 1.91 11.02
C ALA A 35 11.44 0.62 10.90
N GLN A 36 12.19 0.44 9.80
CA GLN A 36 13.04 -0.73 9.62
C GLN A 36 14.18 -0.77 10.64
N GLY A 37 14.81 0.37 10.94
CA GLY A 37 15.83 0.47 11.98
C GLY A 37 15.31 0.06 13.37
N LEU A 38 14.12 0.55 13.73
CA LEU A 38 13.46 0.18 15.00
C LEU A 38 13.08 -1.31 15.02
N ILE A 39 12.50 -1.82 13.94
CA ILE A 39 12.07 -3.22 13.83
C ILE A 39 13.27 -4.18 13.96
N ASN A 40 14.39 -3.85 13.31
CA ASN A 40 15.62 -4.64 13.37
C ASN A 40 16.26 -4.63 14.78
N GLY A 41 15.91 -3.66 15.63
CA GLY A 41 16.35 -3.59 17.01
C GLY A 41 15.64 -4.58 17.95
N PHE A 42 14.50 -5.16 17.55
CA PHE A 42 13.83 -6.15 18.37
C PHE A 42 14.54 -7.51 18.31
N PHE A 43 15.00 -8.00 19.46
CA PHE A 43 15.38 -9.42 19.60
C PHE A 43 14.16 -10.34 19.41
N LYS A 44 12.99 -9.90 19.91
CA LYS A 44 11.70 -10.56 19.72
C LYS A 44 10.60 -9.50 19.69
N ILE A 45 9.72 -9.58 18.69
CA ILE A 45 8.57 -8.66 18.56
C ILE A 45 7.60 -8.91 19.73
N PRO A 46 7.31 -7.91 20.58
CA PRO A 46 6.31 -8.02 21.62
C PRO A 46 4.92 -8.28 21.04
N THR A 47 4.10 -9.10 21.72
CA THR A 47 2.77 -9.48 21.21
C THR A 47 1.90 -8.27 20.87
N TYR A 48 1.92 -7.22 21.70
CA TYR A 48 1.15 -5.99 21.48
C TYR A 48 1.67 -5.15 20.30
N GLN A 49 2.93 -5.29 19.89
CA GLN A 49 3.52 -4.57 18.76
C GLN A 49 3.40 -5.33 17.43
N LYS A 50 2.95 -6.59 17.43
CA LYS A 50 2.90 -7.42 16.22
C LYS A 50 2.14 -6.76 15.08
N LYS A 51 0.93 -6.25 15.34
CA LYS A 51 0.13 -5.56 14.32
C LYS A 51 0.89 -4.39 13.70
N THR A 52 1.50 -3.52 14.54
CA THR A 52 2.30 -2.37 14.10
C THR A 52 3.48 -2.78 13.22
N VAL A 53 4.24 -3.80 13.65
CA VAL A 53 5.38 -4.32 12.89
C VAL A 53 4.92 -4.92 11.56
N TYR A 54 3.89 -5.75 11.56
CA TYR A 54 3.39 -6.40 10.35
C TYR A 54 2.84 -5.37 9.36
N LEU A 55 2.12 -4.35 9.82
CA LEU A 55 1.66 -3.26 8.98
C LEU A 55 2.82 -2.48 8.37
N CYS A 56 3.82 -2.07 9.16
CA CYS A 56 5.01 -1.41 8.62
C CYS A 56 5.67 -2.25 7.52
N GLN A 57 5.90 -3.54 7.80
CA GLN A 57 6.55 -4.46 6.86
C GLN A 57 5.72 -4.66 5.58
N LEU A 58 4.39 -4.74 5.70
CA LEU A 58 3.46 -4.79 4.56
C LEU A 58 3.58 -3.52 3.72
N LEU A 59 3.41 -2.33 4.31
CA LEU A 59 3.40 -1.07 3.57
C LEU A 59 4.70 -0.83 2.81
N ILE A 60 5.84 -1.11 3.44
CA ILE A 60 7.16 -0.95 2.81
C ILE A 60 7.29 -1.85 1.56
N ARG A 61 6.80 -3.10 1.63
CA ARG A 61 6.86 -4.07 0.53
C ARG A 61 5.87 -3.73 -0.56
N ILE A 62 4.65 -3.34 -0.22
CA ILE A 62 3.67 -2.86 -1.19
C ILE A 62 4.14 -1.56 -1.85
N ALA A 63 4.83 -0.66 -1.15
CA ALA A 63 5.34 0.55 -1.80
C ALA A 63 6.38 0.22 -2.90
N LYS A 64 7.16 -0.85 -2.71
CA LYS A 64 8.17 -1.35 -3.65
C LYS A 64 7.68 -2.48 -4.57
N GLY A 65 6.40 -2.87 -4.46
CA GLY A 65 5.86 -4.12 -5.00
C GLY A 65 5.87 -4.26 -6.52
N LYS A 66 5.87 -3.14 -7.25
CA LYS A 66 5.92 -3.15 -8.71
C LYS A 66 7.29 -3.53 -9.29
N SER A 67 8.37 -3.36 -8.53
CA SER A 67 9.72 -3.67 -9.01
C SER A 67 10.17 -5.01 -8.46
N LEU A 68 10.41 -5.95 -9.38
CA LEU A 68 10.96 -7.27 -9.07
C LEU A 68 12.46 -7.22 -8.72
N GLU A 69 13.10 -6.05 -8.83
CA GLU A 69 14.53 -5.87 -8.51
C GLU A 69 14.77 -5.78 -7.00
N PHE A 70 13.75 -5.42 -6.22
CA PHE A 70 13.88 -5.36 -4.76
C PHE A 70 13.82 -6.74 -4.13
N GLN A 71 14.74 -7.00 -3.21
CA GLN A 71 14.80 -8.24 -2.43
C GLN A 71 14.62 -7.94 -0.95
N PHE A 72 13.64 -8.60 -0.33
CA PHE A 72 13.35 -8.51 1.09
C PHE A 72 13.69 -9.79 1.85
N GLU A 73 13.59 -10.92 1.16
CA GLU A 73 13.86 -12.25 1.73
C GLU A 73 15.21 -12.78 1.26
N ASN A 74 15.78 -13.71 2.02
CA ASN A 74 17.01 -14.41 1.64
C ASN A 74 16.81 -15.27 0.38
N ASP A 75 15.61 -15.83 0.22
CA ASP A 75 15.23 -16.52 -1.01
C ASP A 75 14.93 -15.50 -2.11
N LYS A 76 15.84 -15.40 -3.08
CA LYS A 76 15.76 -14.49 -4.22
C LYS A 76 14.56 -14.75 -5.13
N LYS A 77 13.88 -15.89 -4.99
CA LYS A 77 12.66 -16.22 -5.72
C LYS A 77 11.41 -15.57 -5.13
N ILE A 78 11.51 -14.95 -3.96
CA ILE A 78 10.39 -14.29 -3.30
C ILE A 78 10.37 -12.82 -3.71
N SER A 79 9.37 -12.46 -4.52
CA SER A 79 9.16 -11.08 -4.92
C SER A 79 8.72 -10.21 -3.73
N PRO A 80 8.86 -8.88 -3.81
CA PRO A 80 8.35 -7.96 -2.78
C PRO A 80 6.87 -8.18 -2.43
N LEU A 81 6.02 -8.46 -3.42
CA LEU A 81 4.58 -8.70 -3.17
C LEU A 81 4.31 -10.06 -2.53
N GLU A 82 5.08 -11.11 -2.83
CA GLU A 82 4.99 -12.39 -2.11
C GLU A 82 5.41 -12.23 -0.66
N SER A 83 6.48 -11.48 -0.42
CA SER A 83 6.88 -11.12 0.94
C SER A 83 5.79 -10.28 1.62
N ALA A 84 5.15 -9.33 0.92
CA ALA A 84 4.03 -8.55 1.44
C ALA A 84 2.84 -9.45 1.83
N LEU A 85 2.52 -10.44 1.01
CA LEU A 85 1.45 -11.40 1.27
C LEU A 85 1.67 -12.15 2.60
N SER A 86 2.92 -12.50 2.92
CA SER A 86 3.23 -13.15 4.19
C SER A 86 2.88 -12.29 5.41
N PHE A 87 3.19 -10.99 5.37
CA PHE A 87 2.81 -10.02 6.41
C PHE A 87 1.30 -9.75 6.43
N TRP A 88 0.64 -9.77 5.27
CA TRP A 88 -0.83 -9.70 5.22
C TRP A 88 -1.47 -10.88 5.95
N THR A 89 -1.02 -12.12 5.67
CA THR A 89 -1.51 -13.31 6.38
C THR A 89 -1.25 -13.26 7.89
N LEU A 90 -0.18 -12.60 8.32
CA LEU A 90 0.07 -12.37 9.75
C LEU A 90 -0.92 -11.36 10.35
N LEU A 91 -1.22 -10.25 9.66
CA LEU A 91 -2.23 -9.28 10.09
C LEU A 91 -3.63 -9.91 10.20
N GLU A 92 -4.03 -10.71 9.23
CA GLU A 92 -5.33 -11.40 9.23
C GLU A 92 -5.51 -12.31 10.45
N LYS A 93 -4.42 -12.89 10.97
CA LYS A 93 -4.45 -13.72 12.18
C LYS A 93 -4.60 -12.90 13.46
N GLU A 94 -4.17 -11.64 13.45
CA GLU A 94 -4.33 -10.73 14.58
C GLU A 94 -5.74 -10.10 14.62
N GLU A 95 -6.54 -10.21 13.54
CA GLU A 95 -7.84 -9.54 13.38
C GLU A 95 -8.92 -10.39 12.70
N ILE A 96 -9.90 -10.86 13.47
CA ILE A 96 -10.98 -11.73 12.96
C ILE A 96 -12.14 -10.93 12.33
N LYS A 97 -12.31 -9.63 12.62
CA LYS A 97 -13.53 -8.88 12.30
C LYS A 97 -13.63 -8.31 10.88
N LEU A 98 -12.59 -8.41 10.06
CA LEU A 98 -12.49 -7.74 8.76
C LEU A 98 -12.49 -8.71 7.57
N GLU A 99 -13.12 -9.88 7.71
CA GLU A 99 -13.06 -11.02 6.77
C GLU A 99 -13.16 -10.63 5.29
N LYS A 100 -14.11 -9.77 4.92
CA LYS A 100 -14.28 -9.34 3.52
C LYS A 100 -13.14 -8.44 3.03
N LEU A 101 -12.72 -7.46 3.82
CA LEU A 101 -11.62 -6.57 3.45
C LEU A 101 -10.28 -7.33 3.40
N HIS A 102 -10.10 -8.27 4.34
CA HIS A 102 -9.00 -9.21 4.38
C HIS A 102 -8.90 -10.04 3.11
N GLU A 103 -9.99 -10.71 2.73
CA GLU A 103 -10.07 -11.50 1.52
C GLU A 103 -9.86 -10.64 0.25
N ASP A 104 -10.46 -9.46 0.18
CA ASP A 104 -10.31 -8.55 -0.97
C ASP A 104 -8.83 -8.16 -1.16
N ILE A 105 -8.13 -7.74 -0.09
CA ILE A 105 -6.72 -7.35 -0.16
C ILE A 105 -5.84 -8.56 -0.47
N ARG A 106 -6.07 -9.71 0.16
CA ARG A 106 -5.34 -10.96 -0.11
C ARG A 106 -5.40 -11.33 -1.59
N ARG A 107 -6.60 -11.36 -2.16
CA ARG A 107 -6.81 -11.66 -3.59
C ARG A 107 -6.13 -10.62 -4.48
N LEU A 108 -6.21 -9.34 -4.14
CA LEU A 108 -5.54 -8.28 -4.90
C LEU A 108 -4.01 -8.46 -4.88
N ILE A 109 -3.41 -8.77 -3.73
CA ILE A 109 -1.97 -9.06 -3.64
C ILE A 109 -1.62 -10.28 -4.51
N GLN A 110 -2.35 -11.40 -4.38
CA GLN A 110 -2.12 -12.61 -5.18
C GLN A 110 -2.21 -12.36 -6.69
N ILE A 111 -3.24 -11.64 -7.14
CA ILE A 111 -3.40 -11.28 -8.56
C ILE A 111 -2.25 -10.39 -9.02
N GLN A 112 -1.86 -9.38 -8.22
CA GLN A 112 -0.79 -8.46 -8.59
C GLN A 112 0.61 -9.12 -8.61
N ILE A 113 0.85 -10.14 -7.79
CA ILE A 113 2.07 -10.95 -7.87
C ILE A 113 2.17 -11.61 -9.26
N VAL A 114 1.10 -12.27 -9.70
CA VAL A 114 1.09 -12.96 -11.00
C VAL A 114 1.12 -11.96 -12.15
N ALA A 115 0.34 -10.88 -12.06
CA ALA A 115 0.30 -9.81 -13.06
C ALA A 115 1.69 -9.19 -13.29
N GLY A 116 2.43 -8.89 -12.21
CA GLY A 116 3.77 -8.32 -12.31
C GLY A 116 4.75 -9.21 -13.09
N HIS A 117 4.67 -10.54 -12.93
CA HIS A 117 5.51 -11.44 -13.73
C HIS A 117 5.09 -11.47 -15.20
N ILE A 118 3.79 -11.48 -15.50
CA ILE A 118 3.26 -11.46 -16.88
C ILE A 118 3.63 -10.15 -17.59
N GLU A 119 3.50 -9.01 -16.91
CA GLU A 119 3.84 -7.67 -17.44
C GLU A 119 5.34 -7.55 -17.80
N ASN A 120 6.21 -8.25 -17.08
CA ASN A 120 7.65 -8.32 -17.38
C ASN A 120 8.02 -9.44 -18.39
N GLY A 121 7.05 -10.22 -18.87
CA GLY A 121 7.29 -11.34 -19.79
C GLY A 121 7.86 -12.60 -19.13
N TYR A 122 7.89 -12.67 -17.80
CA TYR A 122 8.41 -13.80 -17.01
C TYR A 122 7.33 -14.88 -16.83
N PHE A 123 6.89 -15.49 -17.94
CA PHE A 123 5.77 -16.43 -17.93
C PHE A 123 6.04 -17.73 -17.17
N LYS A 124 7.29 -18.22 -17.18
CA LYS A 124 7.66 -19.45 -16.48
C LYS A 124 7.59 -19.22 -14.97
N GLU A 125 8.15 -18.10 -14.52
CA GLU A 125 8.12 -17.63 -13.15
C GLU A 125 6.68 -17.35 -12.71
N ALA A 126 5.85 -16.75 -13.58
CA ALA A 126 4.42 -16.56 -13.31
C ALA A 126 3.71 -17.90 -13.04
N THR A 127 4.02 -18.97 -13.78
CA THR A 127 3.50 -20.31 -13.52
C THR A 127 4.01 -20.86 -12.19
N GLU A 128 5.31 -20.79 -11.93
CA GLU A 128 5.90 -21.27 -10.67
C GLU A 128 5.29 -20.56 -9.45
N VAL A 129 5.10 -19.24 -9.55
CA VAL A 129 4.51 -18.42 -8.49
C VAL A 129 3.02 -18.73 -8.32
N LEU A 130 2.28 -18.94 -9.41
CA LEU A 130 0.86 -19.32 -9.34
C LEU A 130 0.66 -20.62 -8.53
N GLU A 131 1.48 -21.64 -8.79
CA GLU A 131 1.42 -22.92 -8.08
C GLU A 131 1.81 -22.78 -6.60
N ARG A 132 2.76 -21.88 -6.27
CA ARG A 132 3.11 -21.58 -4.87
C ARG A 132 2.00 -20.84 -4.11
N LEU A 133 1.31 -19.91 -4.79
CA LEU A 133 0.31 -19.04 -4.14
C LEU A 133 -1.02 -19.75 -3.89
N PHE A 134 -1.42 -20.63 -4.79
CA PHE A 134 -2.73 -21.28 -4.77
C PHE A 134 -2.54 -22.78 -4.55
N THR A 135 -2.67 -23.20 -3.28
CA THR A 135 -2.75 -24.63 -2.93
C THR A 135 -4.05 -25.23 -3.50
N ASP A 136 -4.22 -26.56 -3.43
CA ASP A 136 -5.41 -27.25 -3.97
C ASP A 136 -6.71 -27.02 -3.17
N SER A 137 -6.87 -25.84 -2.56
CA SER A 137 -8.11 -25.42 -1.91
C SER A 137 -9.23 -25.18 -2.95
N GLU A 138 -10.45 -25.65 -2.67
CA GLU A 138 -11.58 -25.48 -3.58
C GLU A 138 -11.94 -24.01 -3.82
N SER A 139 -11.72 -23.13 -2.84
CA SER A 139 -12.01 -21.69 -2.93
C SER A 139 -11.11 -20.97 -3.92
N ASP A 140 -9.88 -21.46 -4.09
CA ASP A 140 -8.87 -20.82 -4.93
C ASP A 140 -8.93 -21.27 -6.39
N LYS A 141 -9.52 -22.45 -6.65
CA LYS A 141 -9.60 -23.05 -8.00
C LYS A 141 -10.11 -22.08 -9.07
N PRO A 142 -11.21 -21.32 -8.88
CA PRO A 142 -11.72 -20.44 -9.92
C PRO A 142 -10.73 -19.34 -10.31
N LEU A 143 -10.01 -18.77 -9.33
CA LEU A 143 -9.02 -17.73 -9.58
C LEU A 143 -7.75 -18.31 -10.19
N ARG A 144 -7.28 -19.46 -9.68
CA ARG A 144 -6.11 -20.18 -10.22
C ARG A 144 -6.29 -20.52 -11.69
N VAL A 145 -7.43 -21.10 -12.08
CA VAL A 145 -7.73 -21.47 -13.48
C VAL A 145 -7.74 -20.24 -14.40
N LYS A 146 -8.34 -19.12 -13.93
CA LYS A 146 -8.35 -17.87 -14.70
C LYS A 146 -6.94 -17.33 -14.91
N LEU A 147 -6.12 -17.27 -13.87
CA LEU A 147 -4.74 -16.78 -13.96
C LEU A 147 -3.86 -17.70 -14.82
N ALA A 148 -3.99 -19.03 -14.69
CA ALA A 148 -3.30 -20.00 -15.53
C ALA A 148 -3.62 -19.80 -17.02
N THR A 149 -4.89 -19.53 -17.34
CA THR A 149 -5.34 -19.24 -18.71
C THR A 149 -4.68 -17.96 -19.24
N ILE A 150 -4.59 -16.92 -18.42
CA ILE A 150 -3.96 -15.64 -18.79
C ILE A 150 -2.46 -15.85 -19.07
N ILE A 151 -1.75 -16.58 -18.18
CA ILE A 151 -0.33 -16.91 -18.38
C ILE A 151 -0.13 -17.68 -19.69
N LYS A 152 -0.97 -18.68 -19.97
CA LYS A 152 -0.91 -19.48 -21.20
C LYS A 152 -1.11 -18.63 -22.45
N ASN A 153 -2.05 -17.69 -22.40
CA ASN A 153 -2.36 -16.78 -23.50
C ASN A 153 -1.31 -15.68 -23.68
N LYS A 154 -0.42 -15.48 -22.69
CA LYS A 154 0.65 -14.47 -22.67
C LYS A 154 0.15 -13.03 -22.87
N ASP A 155 -1.08 -12.76 -22.44
CA ASP A 155 -1.72 -11.45 -22.58
C ASP A 155 -1.86 -10.76 -21.21
N PRO A 156 -1.06 -9.72 -20.93
CA PRO A 156 -1.17 -8.96 -19.68
C PRO A 156 -2.36 -7.98 -19.67
N TYR A 157 -2.99 -7.69 -20.81
CA TYR A 157 -4.00 -6.62 -20.92
C TYR A 157 -5.44 -7.12 -20.89
N VAL A 158 -5.67 -8.22 -20.17
CA VAL A 158 -7.00 -8.82 -20.02
C VAL A 158 -7.86 -8.02 -19.03
N PRO A 159 -9.20 -8.02 -19.18
CA PRO A 159 -10.12 -7.27 -18.29
C PRO A 159 -9.96 -7.61 -16.80
N LEU A 160 -9.56 -8.84 -16.48
CA LEU A 160 -9.32 -9.26 -15.09
C LEU A 160 -8.17 -8.45 -14.47
N LEU A 161 -7.02 -8.35 -15.14
CA LEU A 161 -5.86 -7.64 -14.59
C LEU A 161 -6.08 -6.12 -14.56
N GLN A 162 -6.90 -5.59 -15.46
CA GLN A 162 -7.32 -4.18 -15.45
C GLN A 162 -8.26 -3.85 -14.28
N SER A 163 -9.21 -4.75 -13.97
CA SER A 163 -10.17 -4.56 -12.87
C SER A 163 -9.54 -4.76 -11.50
N PHE A 164 -8.61 -5.70 -11.37
CA PHE A 164 -7.84 -5.96 -10.14
C PHE A 164 -6.50 -5.23 -10.16
N SER A 165 -6.53 -3.91 -10.35
CA SER A 165 -5.34 -3.09 -10.56
C SER A 165 -4.52 -2.84 -9.29
N TYR A 166 -3.26 -2.43 -9.47
CA TYR A 166 -2.41 -1.98 -8.35
C TYR A 166 -2.99 -0.77 -7.60
N SER A 167 -3.63 0.16 -8.30
CA SER A 167 -4.27 1.32 -7.66
C SER A 167 -5.46 0.89 -6.80
N LEU A 168 -6.20 -0.14 -7.21
CA LEU A 168 -7.24 -0.73 -6.37
C LEU A 168 -6.65 -1.40 -5.12
N LEU A 169 -5.53 -2.11 -5.24
CA LEU A 169 -4.80 -2.65 -4.09
C LEU A 169 -4.39 -1.55 -3.11
N ILE A 170 -3.80 -0.45 -3.58
CA ILE A 170 -3.44 0.68 -2.73
C ILE A 170 -4.68 1.28 -2.06
N SER A 171 -5.78 1.46 -2.79
CA SER A 171 -7.04 1.98 -2.25
C SER A 171 -7.60 1.10 -1.12
N LYS A 172 -7.62 -0.22 -1.30
CA LYS A 172 -8.08 -1.15 -0.27
C LYS A 172 -7.17 -1.17 0.96
N ILE A 173 -5.85 -1.12 0.77
CA ILE A 173 -4.91 -0.98 1.89
C ILE A 173 -5.12 0.34 2.63
N LYS A 174 -5.43 1.44 1.94
CA LYS A 174 -5.79 2.71 2.61
C LYS A 174 -7.05 2.57 3.47
N SER A 175 -8.08 1.87 2.99
CA SER A 175 -9.24 1.56 3.83
C SER A 175 -8.88 0.75 5.07
N TYR A 176 -7.93 -0.18 4.97
CA TYR A 176 -7.40 -0.90 6.14
C TYR A 176 -6.63 0.03 7.08
N ILE A 177 -5.76 0.90 6.55
CA ILE A 177 -5.01 1.90 7.31
C ILE A 177 -5.96 2.81 8.09
N GLU A 178 -7.06 3.28 7.50
CA GLU A 178 -8.04 4.14 8.17
C GLU A 178 -8.63 3.45 9.42
N LEU A 179 -8.96 2.16 9.31
CA LEU A 179 -9.44 1.35 10.44
C LEU A 179 -8.36 1.16 11.50
N PHE A 180 -7.13 0.81 11.08
CA PHE A 180 -5.99 0.64 11.97
C PHE A 180 -5.67 1.94 12.74
N MET A 181 -5.68 3.08 12.06
CA MET A 181 -5.40 4.38 12.66
C MET A 181 -6.48 4.78 13.67
N LYS A 182 -7.74 4.43 13.40
CA LYS A 182 -8.86 4.64 14.33
C LYS A 182 -8.73 3.78 15.60
N GLU A 183 -8.25 2.55 15.49
CA GLU A 183 -7.95 1.69 16.65
C GLU A 183 -6.77 2.24 17.48
N ASN A 184 -5.83 2.93 16.83
CA ASN A 184 -4.58 3.43 17.43
C ASN A 184 -4.53 4.96 17.62
N GLU A 185 -5.68 5.63 17.77
CA GLU A 185 -5.75 7.10 18.00
C GLU A 185 -5.04 7.56 19.28
N THR A 186 -4.67 6.63 20.16
CA THR A 186 -4.05 6.88 21.45
C THR A 186 -2.51 6.88 21.44
N ASN A 187 -1.88 7.01 20.28
CA ASN A 187 -0.41 7.09 20.19
C ASN A 187 0.14 8.23 21.07
N PHE A 188 0.94 7.85 22.07
CA PHE A 188 1.47 8.78 23.08
C PHE A 188 2.26 9.95 22.48
N LEU A 189 3.18 9.68 21.54
CA LEU A 189 4.02 10.73 20.96
C LEU A 189 3.22 11.70 20.10
N ILE A 190 2.20 11.22 19.38
CA ILE A 190 1.30 12.11 18.61
C ILE A 190 0.52 13.01 19.56
N GLN A 191 -0.01 12.46 20.64
CA GLN A 191 -0.77 13.23 21.62
C GLN A 191 0.08 14.29 22.30
N GLU A 192 1.27 13.93 22.79
CA GLU A 192 2.16 14.87 23.45
C GLU A 192 2.71 15.93 22.49
N ALA A 193 3.04 15.54 21.24
CA ALA A 193 3.44 16.51 20.21
C ALA A 193 2.31 17.50 19.88
N THR A 194 1.06 17.03 19.82
CA THR A 194 -0.11 17.88 19.54
C THR A 194 -0.34 18.87 20.67
N LYS A 195 -0.36 18.42 21.93
CA LYS A 195 -0.48 19.29 23.12
C LYS A 195 0.62 20.34 23.17
N TYR A 196 1.86 19.92 22.88
CA TYR A 196 3.00 20.84 22.86
C TYR A 196 2.85 21.91 21.76
N ALA A 197 2.46 21.52 20.55
CA ALA A 197 2.22 22.45 19.44
C ALA A 197 1.14 23.48 19.78
N GLU A 198 0.00 23.03 20.33
CA GLU A 198 -1.09 23.88 20.80
C GLU A 198 -0.61 24.86 21.88
N SER A 199 0.17 24.39 22.86
CA SER A 199 0.71 25.24 23.94
C SER A 199 1.67 26.33 23.43
N LYS A 200 2.30 26.12 22.27
CA LYS A 200 3.24 27.06 21.66
C LYS A 200 2.60 27.98 20.62
N GLY A 201 1.29 27.86 20.38
CA GLY A 201 0.61 28.60 19.31
C GLY A 201 1.19 28.31 17.93
N LEU A 202 1.91 27.19 17.78
CA LEU A 202 2.24 26.68 16.46
C LEU A 202 0.90 26.25 15.88
N GLU A 203 0.53 26.75 14.70
CA GLU A 203 -0.60 26.17 13.98
C GLU A 203 -0.31 24.67 13.88
N ALA A 204 -1.03 23.89 14.69
CA ALA A 204 -1.15 22.47 14.47
C ALA A 204 -1.82 22.41 13.10
N THR A 205 -1.03 22.26 12.03
CA THR A 205 -1.57 21.80 10.76
C THR A 205 -2.21 20.49 11.14
N ALA A 206 -3.53 20.52 11.34
CA ALA A 206 -4.19 19.53 12.15
C ALA A 206 -3.77 18.16 11.63
N LEU A 207 -3.14 17.36 12.48
CA LEU A 207 -2.79 15.96 12.21
C LEU A 207 -4.06 15.08 12.10
N GLN A 208 -5.19 15.69 11.76
CA GLN A 208 -6.47 15.06 11.54
C GLN A 208 -6.50 14.50 10.12
N ASN A 209 -6.75 13.20 10.07
CA ASN A 209 -7.21 12.48 8.91
C ASN A 209 -8.36 13.28 8.27
N GLN A 210 -8.07 14.00 7.19
CA GLN A 210 -9.14 14.47 6.32
C GLN A 210 -9.68 13.23 5.61
N SER A 211 -10.68 12.59 6.24
CA SER A 211 -11.57 11.69 5.53
C SER A 211 -12.14 12.50 4.37
N VAL A 212 -11.69 12.18 3.16
CA VAL A 212 -12.32 12.71 1.96
C VAL A 212 -13.67 12.01 1.86
N ASN A 213 -14.67 12.59 2.53
CA ASN A 213 -16.05 12.39 2.13
C ASN A 213 -16.16 12.98 0.73
N VAL A 214 -16.08 12.12 -0.29
CA VAL A 214 -16.52 12.46 -1.64
C VAL A 214 -18.04 12.54 -1.56
N SER A 215 -18.55 13.69 -1.14
CA SER A 215 -19.89 14.09 -1.53
C SER A 215 -19.82 14.54 -2.98
N GLU A 216 -20.54 13.85 -3.86
CA GLU A 216 -20.80 14.23 -5.23
C GLU A 216 -21.32 15.68 -5.30
N ASN A 217 -20.47 16.60 -5.74
CA ASN A 217 -20.84 17.71 -6.60
C ASN A 217 -19.60 18.54 -6.93
N ASP A 218 -18.93 18.20 -8.03
CA ASP A 218 -18.08 19.17 -8.72
C ASP A 218 -18.07 18.92 -10.22
N LYS A 219 -19.17 19.35 -10.85
CA LYS A 219 -19.33 19.38 -12.31
C LYS A 219 -18.83 20.70 -12.93
N SER A 220 -17.91 21.41 -12.28
CA SER A 220 -17.49 22.75 -12.71
C SER A 220 -16.02 22.90 -13.14
N THR A 221 -15.16 21.89 -12.94
CA THR A 221 -13.71 22.03 -13.20
C THR A 221 -13.22 21.51 -14.55
N LEU A 222 -14.10 21.00 -15.42
CA LEU A 222 -13.73 20.58 -16.78
C LEU A 222 -13.63 21.78 -17.76
N ASP A 223 -14.37 22.86 -17.50
CA ASP A 223 -14.52 23.98 -18.43
C ASP A 223 -13.34 24.98 -18.37
N THR A 224 -12.61 25.02 -17.25
CA THR A 224 -11.48 25.95 -17.07
C THR A 224 -10.20 25.43 -17.72
N LYS A 225 -9.97 24.11 -17.76
CA LYS A 225 -8.79 23.52 -18.42
C LYS A 225 -8.88 23.60 -19.95
N GLN A 226 -10.07 23.46 -20.54
CA GLN A 226 -10.23 23.65 -21.99
C GLN A 226 -10.00 25.11 -22.44
N ARG A 227 -10.36 26.10 -21.62
CA ARG A 227 -10.08 27.53 -21.92
C ARG A 227 -8.60 27.90 -21.85
N PHE A 228 -7.81 27.26 -20.96
CA PHE A 228 -6.37 27.50 -20.89
C PHE A 228 -5.63 26.91 -22.09
N VAL A 229 -6.04 25.73 -22.57
CA VAL A 229 -5.43 25.11 -23.76
C VAL A 229 -5.75 25.92 -25.03
N LEU A 230 -6.98 26.46 -25.16
CA LEU A 230 -7.34 27.30 -26.30
C LEU A 230 -6.57 28.64 -26.33
N ARG A 231 -6.31 29.27 -25.17
CA ARG A 231 -5.54 30.52 -25.10
C ARG A 231 -4.06 30.34 -25.43
N VAL A 232 -3.46 29.20 -25.07
CA VAL A 232 -2.05 28.91 -25.38
C VAL A 232 -1.84 28.60 -26.87
N ILE A 233 -2.83 28.01 -27.54
CA ILE A 233 -2.76 27.75 -28.99
C ILE A 233 -2.92 29.06 -29.78
N LEU A 234 -3.86 29.93 -29.39
CA LEU A 234 -4.07 31.23 -30.05
C LEU A 234 -2.89 32.21 -29.87
N LEU A 235 -2.16 32.16 -28.75
CA LEU A 235 -0.99 33.00 -28.53
C LEU A 235 0.24 32.56 -29.35
N ARG A 236 0.30 31.29 -29.78
CA ARG A 236 1.39 30.77 -30.63
C ARG A 236 1.27 31.21 -32.09
N ASP A 237 0.05 31.40 -32.58
CA ASP A 237 -0.20 31.85 -33.97
C ASP A 237 -0.01 33.38 -34.17
N VAL A 238 -0.07 34.17 -33.10
CA VAL A 238 0.09 35.65 -33.17
C VAL A 238 1.55 36.09 -33.06
N LEU A 239 2.44 35.27 -32.47
CA LEU A 239 3.87 35.58 -32.32
C LEU A 239 4.77 34.88 -33.35
N GLY A 240 4.17 34.29 -34.39
CA GLY A 240 4.84 33.66 -35.51
C GLY A 240 4.82 34.49 -36.79
N ARG A 241 5.35 35.72 -36.76
CA ARG A 241 6.00 36.41 -37.89
C ARG A 241 7.04 37.40 -37.37
#